data_AF-A0A920BMV6-F1
#
_entry.id   AF-A0A920BMV6-F1
#
_cell.length_a   1.000
_cell.length_b   1.000
_cell.length_c   1.000
_cell.angle_alpha   90.00
_cell.angle_beta   90.00
_cell.angle_gamma   90.00
#
_symmetry.space_group_name_H-M   'P 1'
#
loop_
_entity.id
_entity.type
_entity.pdbx_description
1 polymer ?
#
loop_
_entity_poly.entity_id
_entity_poly.type
_entity_poly.pdbx_seq_one_letter_code
_entity_poly.pdbx_strand_id
1 'polypeptide(L)' 'MHGRQAIVDFYNGRLGDMGPTYHYPHSHKITFTDANTAEGIVLAHAELSQEGKTY' A
#
# COMPACT_ATOMS: atom_id res chain seq x y z
N MET A 1 -8.52 12.04 -6.83
CA MET A 1 -7.83 12.29 -5.53
C MET A 1 -6.44 12.82 -5.86
N HIS A 2 -6.22 14.12 -5.83
CA HIS A 2 -4.92 14.69 -6.21
C HIS A 2 -4.44 15.64 -5.12
N GLY A 3 -3.31 15.30 -4.50
CA GLY A 3 -2.65 16.11 -3.46
C GLY A 3 -2.45 15.36 -2.15
N ARG A 4 -1.41 15.76 -1.40
CA ARG A 4 -1.02 15.16 -0.11
C ARG A 4 -2.17 15.16 0.90
N GLN A 5 -2.96 16.23 0.94
CA GLN A 5 -4.09 16.35 1.86
C GLN A 5 -5.18 15.32 1.59
N ALA A 6 -5.52 15.08 0.32
CA ALA A 6 -6.52 14.07 -0.05
C ALA A 6 -6.08 12.65 0.35
N ILE A 7 -4.77 12.36 0.34
CA ILE A 7 -4.20 11.09 0.82
C ILE A 7 -4.35 10.99 2.34
N VAL A 8 -4.02 12.06 3.06
CA VAL A 8 -4.16 12.13 4.53
C VAL A 8 -5.60 11.93 4.94
N ASP A 9 -6.54 12.65 4.31
CA ASP A 9 -7.96 12.57 4.63
C ASP A 9 -8.52 11.16 4.37
N PHE A 10 -8.10 10.51 3.28
CA PHE A 10 -8.45 9.12 2.99
C PHE A 10 -8.00 8.16 4.09
N TYR A 11 -6.74 8.25 4.54
CA TYR A 11 -6.23 7.35 5.58
C TYR A 11 -6.80 7.67 6.96
N ASN A 12 -7.04 8.94 7.29
CA ASN A 12 -7.70 9.32 8.54
C ASN A 12 -9.11 8.71 8.67
N GLY A 13 -9.88 8.70 7.59
CA GLY A 13 -11.19 8.05 7.60
C GLY A 13 -11.11 6.52 7.65
N ARG A 14 -10.14 5.92 6.95
CA ARG A 14 -10.07 4.45 6.74
C ARG A 14 -9.39 3.69 7.87
N LEU A 15 -8.48 4.32 8.60
CA LEU A 15 -7.74 3.68 9.70
C LEU A 15 -8.57 3.56 10.99
N GLY A 16 -9.74 4.21 11.09
CA GLY A 16 -10.64 4.07 12.24
C GLY A 16 -11.22 2.66 12.38
N ASP A 17 -11.42 1.95 11.26
CA ASP A 17 -12.09 0.65 11.21
C ASP A 17 -11.12 -0.53 10.98
N MET A 18 -9.85 -0.23 10.68
CA MET A 18 -8.83 -1.22 10.34
C MET A 18 -7.87 -1.41 11.52
N GLY A 19 -7.73 -2.66 11.97
CA GLY A 19 -6.66 -3.04 12.88
C GLY A 19 -5.31 -3.16 12.16
N PRO A 20 -4.35 -3.93 12.71
CA PRO A 20 -3.05 -4.12 12.07
C PRO A 20 -3.17 -4.61 10.62
N THR A 21 -2.35 -4.01 9.74
CA THR A 21 -2.20 -4.44 8.35
C THR A 21 -0.79 -4.95 8.11
N TYR A 22 -0.67 -6.14 7.53
CA TYR A 22 0.62 -6.77 7.21
C TYR A 22 0.76 -6.84 5.70
N HIS A 23 1.81 -6.22 5.17
CA HIS A 23 2.06 -6.17 3.73
C HIS A 23 3.19 -7.13 3.36
N TYR A 24 2.91 -8.05 2.44
CA TYR A 24 3.87 -9.07 2.01
C TYR A 24 4.15 -8.94 0.50
N PRO A 25 5.35 -8.50 0.12
CA PRO A 25 5.79 -8.53 -1.27
C PRO A 25 6.19 -9.95 -1.66
N HIS A 26 5.58 -10.46 -2.72
CA HIS A 26 5.86 -11.81 -3.26
C HIS A 26 6.88 -11.77 -4.38
N SER A 27 6.79 -10.77 -5.25
CA SER A 27 7.68 -10.63 -6.41
C SER A 27 7.65 -9.19 -6.93
N HIS A 28 8.65 -8.85 -7.75
CA HIS A 28 8.69 -7.59 -8.47
C HIS A 28 9.36 -7.76 -9.83
N LYS A 29 8.96 -6.93 -10.78
CA LYS A 29 9.65 -6.74 -12.06
C LYS A 29 10.00 -5.27 -12.18
N ILE A 30 11.28 -4.97 -12.38
CA ILE A 30 11.80 -3.61 -12.47
C ILE A 30 12.51 -3.42 -13.82
N THR A 31 12.29 -2.26 -14.43
CA THR A 31 13.01 -1.77 -15.60
C THR A 31 13.68 -0.45 -15.23
N PHE A 32 14.99 -0.35 -15.43
CA PHE A 32 15.73 0.89 -15.24
C PHE A 32 15.58 1.77 -16.48
N THR A 33 15.12 3.00 -16.30
CA THR A 33 14.97 3.99 -17.38
C THR A 33 16.22 4.86 -17.50
N ASP A 34 16.93 5.09 -16.39
CA ASP A 34 18.26 5.73 -16.35
C ASP A 34 19.02 5.34 -15.05
N ALA A 35 20.13 6.03 -14.75
CA ALA A 35 20.97 5.75 -13.58
C ALA A 35 20.27 5.99 -12.22
N ASN A 36 19.23 6.82 -12.20
CA ASN A 36 18.53 7.27 -11.00
C ASN A 36 17.02 6.95 -11.04
N THR A 37 16.51 6.46 -12.16
CA THR A 37 15.07 6.23 -12.37
C THR A 37 14.80 4.80 -12.81
N ALA A 38 13.80 4.19 -12.19
CA ALA A 38 13.28 2.88 -12.58
C ALA A 38 11.77 2.82 -12.38
N GLU A 39 11.13 1.95 -13.14
CA GLU A 39 9.70 1.66 -13.06
C GLU A 39 9.47 0.16 -12.92
N GLY A 40 8.29 -0.25 -12.46
CA GLY A 40 8.02 -1.66 -12.28
C GLY A 40 6.66 -1.98 -11.69
N ILE A 41 6.43 -3.28 -11.54
CA ILE A 41 5.23 -3.85 -10.92
C ILE A 41 5.68 -4.69 -9.73
N VAL A 42 4.98 -4.53 -8.61
CA VAL A 42 5.15 -5.37 -7.42
C VAL A 42 3.89 -6.23 -7.27
N LEU A 43 4.08 -7.55 -7.19
CA LEU A 43 3.04 -8.46 -6.74
C LEU A 43 3.13 -8.55 -5.23
N ALA A 44 2.10 -8.06 -4.54
CA ALA A 44 2.00 -8.11 -3.10
C ALA A 44 0.56 -8.41 -2.69
N HIS A 45 0.41 -8.83 -1.44
CA HIS A 45 -0.87 -8.79 -0.77
C HIS A 45 -0.74 -8.05 0.56
N ALA A 46 -1.89 -7.69 1.11
CA ALA A 46 -1.98 -7.21 2.48
C ALA A 46 -3.00 -8.08 3.22
N GLU A 47 -2.62 -8.52 4.41
CA GLU A 47 -3.55 -9.07 5.39
C GLU A 47 -4.07 -7.91 6.23
N LEU A 48 -5.38 -7.83 6.42
CA LEU A 48 -6.00 -6.75 7.17
C LEU A 48 -6.84 -7.33 8.29
N SER A 49 -6.66 -6.77 9.48
CA SER A 49 -7.59 -7.01 10.56
C SER A 49 -8.80 -6.11 10.42
N GLN A 50 -9.98 -6.68 10.22
CA GLN A 50 -11.26 -5.97 10.27
C GLN A 50 -12.06 -6.51 11.45
N GLU A 51 -12.60 -5.61 12.28
CA GLU A 51 -13.42 -5.97 13.45
C GLU A 51 -12.74 -6.98 14.41
N GLY A 52 -11.40 -6.91 14.52
CA GLY A 52 -10.62 -7.82 15.37
C GLY A 52 -10.33 -9.21 14.79
N LYS A 53 -10.63 -9.45 13.50
CA LYS A 53 -10.27 -10.69 12.78
C LYS A 53 -9.34 -10.39 11.61
N THR A 54 -8.24 -11.12 11.50
CA THR A 54 -7.29 -11.02 10.38
C THR A 54 -7.67 -12.00 9.26
N TYR A 55 -7.65 -11.52 8.03
CA TYR A 55 -7.90 -12.29 6.80
C TYR A 55 -6.70 -12.23 5.86
#